data_AF-A0A4S2V0N1-F1
#
_entry.id   AF-A0A4S2V0N1-F1
#
_cell.length_a   1.000
_cell.length_b   1.000
_cell.length_c   1.000
_cell.angle_alpha   90.00
_cell.angle_beta   90.00
_cell.angle_gamma   90.00
#
_symmetry.space_group_name_H-M   'P 1'
#
loop_
_entity.id
_entity.type
_entity.pdbx_description
1 polymer ?
#
loop_
_entity_poly.entity_id
_entity_poly.type
_entity_poly.pdbx_seq_one_letter_code
_entity_poly.pdbx_strand_id
1 'polypeptide(L)'
;MAAADRGATRIADRVVAKIAAQAAREALPASSGAPPQATVTVHHDIARVRVSLELHYPSDLAAQCAAVRSRVTRRVEEYAQMSVPEVDIDIEHLHSGHTRTAAGRDRRLR
;
A
#
# COMPACT_ATOMS: atom_id res chain seq x y z
N MET A 1 -2.20 34.82 -16.63
CA MET A 1 -1.58 33.51 -16.88
C MET A 1 -0.16 33.73 -17.39
N ALA A 2 0.84 33.49 -16.55
CA ALA A 2 2.25 33.59 -16.93
C ALA A 2 2.65 32.42 -17.85
N ALA A 3 3.62 32.64 -18.74
CA ALA A 3 4.05 31.64 -19.73
C ALA A 3 4.55 30.32 -19.11
N ALA A 4 4.97 30.34 -17.83
CA ALA A 4 5.46 29.18 -17.08
C ALA A 4 4.39 28.10 -16.81
N ASP A 5 3.10 28.44 -16.88
CA ASP A 5 2.00 27.46 -16.67
C ASP A 5 1.63 26.68 -17.94
N ARG A 6 2.17 27.04 -19.11
CA ARG A 6 1.91 26.29 -20.35
C ARG A 6 2.80 25.05 -20.40
N GLY A 7 2.28 23.90 -20.00
CA GLY A 7 2.94 22.60 -20.11
C GLY A 7 3.14 21.82 -18.82
N ALA A 8 2.62 22.32 -17.68
CA ALA A 8 2.72 21.59 -16.42
C ALA A 8 1.75 20.39 -16.38
N THR A 9 2.27 19.20 -16.15
CA THR A 9 1.46 17.99 -15.91
C THR A 9 1.06 17.96 -14.43
N ARG A 10 -0.24 18.06 -14.15
CA ARG A 10 -0.77 17.92 -12.79
C ARG A 10 -1.33 16.52 -12.59
N ILE A 11 -0.73 15.77 -11.66
CA ILE A 11 -1.20 14.45 -11.28
C ILE A 11 -2.15 14.60 -10.10
N ALA A 12 -3.40 14.13 -10.28
CA ALA A 12 -4.38 14.16 -9.21
C ALA A 12 -4.03 13.16 -8.11
N ASP A 13 -4.31 13.51 -6.86
CA ASP A 13 -4.06 12.69 -5.66
C ASP A 13 -4.58 11.26 -5.80
N ARG A 14 -5.76 11.10 -6.42
CA ARG A 14 -6.37 9.79 -6.71
C ARG A 14 -5.48 8.88 -7.58
N VAL A 15 -4.67 9.45 -8.47
CA VAL A 15 -3.76 8.70 -9.33
C VAL A 15 -2.54 8.27 -8.53
N VAL A 16 -2.00 9.16 -7.69
CA VAL A 16 -0.91 8.84 -6.77
C VAL A 16 -1.32 7.72 -5.81
N ALA A 17 -2.55 7.76 -5.29
CA ALA A 17 -3.12 6.70 -4.48
C ALA A 17 -3.16 5.35 -5.21
N LYS A 18 -3.55 5.32 -6.49
CA LYS A 18 -3.53 4.09 -7.29
C LYS A 18 -2.12 3.56 -7.53
N ILE A 19 -1.16 4.45 -7.79
CA ILE A 19 0.26 4.08 -7.94
C ILE A 19 0.77 3.46 -6.64
N ALA A 20 0.49 4.08 -5.49
CA ALA A 20 0.88 3.57 -4.18
C ALA A 20 0.25 2.21 -3.86
N ALA A 21 -1.05 2.04 -4.08
CA ALA A 21 -1.75 0.77 -3.86
C ALA A 21 -1.16 -0.36 -4.73
N GLN A 22 -0.90 -0.06 -6.01
CA GLN A 22 -0.28 -1.03 -6.91
C GLN A 22 1.16 -1.35 -6.51
N ALA A 23 1.95 -0.35 -6.12
CA ALA A 23 3.32 -0.53 -5.66
C ALA A 23 3.38 -1.39 -4.38
N ALA A 24 2.44 -1.18 -3.45
CA ALA A 24 2.29 -2.01 -2.26
C ALA A 24 1.95 -3.45 -2.63
N ARG A 25 1.00 -3.66 -3.56
CA ARG A 25 0.63 -4.99 -4.06
C ARG A 25 1.81 -5.73 -4.70
N GLU A 26 2.67 -5.03 -5.43
CA GLU A 26 3.86 -5.61 -6.05
C GLU A 26 4.97 -5.96 -5.05
N ALA A 27 5.00 -5.30 -3.89
CA ALA A 27 5.95 -5.60 -2.83
C ALA A 27 5.51 -6.78 -1.97
N LEU A 28 4.20 -7.05 -1.90
CA LEU A 28 3.63 -8.14 -1.11
C LEU A 28 3.58 -9.45 -1.89
N PRO A 29 3.73 -10.61 -1.22
CA PRO A 29 3.54 -11.90 -1.85
C PRO A 29 2.06 -12.07 -2.25
N ALA A 30 1.80 -12.83 -3.32
CA ALA A 30 0.45 -13.06 -3.85
C ALA A 30 -0.52 -13.74 -2.86
N SER A 31 -0.03 -14.22 -1.71
CA SER A 31 -0.80 -14.82 -0.62
C SER A 31 -1.27 -13.83 0.45
N SER A 32 -0.91 -12.54 0.34
CA SER A 32 -1.48 -11.45 1.14
C SER A 32 -2.95 -11.27 0.72
N GLY A 33 -3.87 -11.39 1.68
CA GLY A 33 -5.31 -11.63 1.48
C GLY A 33 -6.02 -10.61 0.60
N ALA A 34 -6.67 -9.62 1.20
CA ALA A 34 -7.34 -8.55 0.46
C ALA A 34 -6.32 -7.63 -0.26
N PRO A 35 -6.70 -7.01 -1.39
CA PRO A 35 -5.83 -6.08 -2.08
C PRO A 35 -5.52 -4.85 -1.20
N PRO A 36 -4.26 -4.40 -1.14
CA PRO A 36 -3.88 -3.26 -0.31
C PRO A 36 -4.57 -1.99 -0.81
N GLN A 37 -5.06 -1.19 0.13
CA GLN A 37 -5.66 0.11 -0.13
C GLN A 37 -4.65 1.20 0.19
N ALA A 38 -4.60 2.27 -0.61
CA ALA A 38 -3.75 3.41 -0.32
C ALA A 38 -4.56 4.71 -0.37
N THR A 39 -4.35 5.55 0.62
CA THR A 39 -4.87 6.92 0.68
C THR A 39 -3.70 7.88 0.63
N VAL A 40 -3.82 8.94 -0.16
CA VAL A 40 -2.74 9.91 -0.36
C VAL A 40 -3.28 11.31 -0.20
N THR A 41 -2.52 12.14 0.51
CA THR A 41 -2.73 13.58 0.61
C THR A 41 -1.53 14.27 0.02
N VAL A 42 -1.75 15.08 -1.03
CA VAL A 42 -0.67 15.83 -1.69
C VAL A 42 -0.71 17.29 -1.23
N HIS A 43 0.46 17.79 -0.82
CA HIS A 43 0.68 19.20 -0.56
C HIS A 43 1.84 19.68 -1.45
N HIS A 44 1.52 20.43 -2.50
CA HIS A 44 2.47 20.83 -3.55
C HIS A 44 3.14 19.62 -4.21
N ASP A 45 4.41 19.39 -3.95
CA ASP A 45 5.24 18.30 -4.46
C ASP A 45 5.49 17.20 -3.41
N ILE A 46 4.90 17.32 -2.23
CA ILE A 46 5.05 16.37 -1.12
C ILE A 46 3.79 15.51 -1.01
N ALA A 47 3.96 14.20 -1.15
CA ALA A 47 2.88 13.22 -0.99
C ALA A 47 3.04 12.47 0.34
N ARG A 48 1.99 12.53 1.18
CA ARG A 48 1.87 11.67 2.36
C ARG A 48 1.03 10.47 2.01
N VAL A 49 1.56 9.28 2.23
CA VAL A 49 0.92 8.02 1.83
C VAL A 49 0.55 7.22 3.06
N ARG A 50 -0.69 6.75 3.11
CA ARG A 50 -1.15 5.74 4.07
C ARG A 50 -1.57 4.50 3.32
N VAL A 51 -1.04 3.34 3.71
CA VAL A 51 -1.33 2.05 3.09
C VAL A 51 -1.95 1.12 4.12
N SER A 52 -3.14 0.64 3.85
CA SER A 52 -3.83 -0.40 4.63
C SER A 52 -3.66 -1.74 3.93
N LEU A 53 -3.18 -2.75 4.64
CA LEU A 53 -2.86 -4.06 4.06
C LEU A 53 -3.08 -5.21 5.04
N GLU A 54 -3.25 -6.41 4.49
CA GLU A 54 -3.46 -7.63 5.26
C GLU A 54 -2.28 -8.58 5.10
N LEU A 55 -1.72 -9.09 6.20
CA LEU A 55 -0.53 -9.96 6.17
C LEU A 55 -0.83 -11.36 6.66
N HIS A 56 -0.03 -12.33 6.21
CA HIS A 56 -0.11 -13.70 6.72
C HIS A 56 0.61 -13.81 8.07
N TYR A 57 0.19 -14.75 8.92
CA TYR A 57 0.92 -15.11 10.13
C TYR A 57 1.14 -16.63 10.22
N PRO A 58 2.36 -17.09 10.55
CA PRO A 58 3.56 -16.30 10.85
C PRO A 58 4.27 -15.77 9.60
N SER A 59 4.67 -14.49 9.61
CA SER A 59 5.61 -13.90 8.64
C SER A 59 6.39 -12.75 9.27
N ASP A 60 7.49 -12.35 8.63
CA ASP A 60 8.28 -11.19 9.07
C ASP A 60 7.57 -9.89 8.66
N LEU A 61 6.74 -9.36 9.56
CA LEU A 61 5.96 -8.14 9.35
C LEU A 61 6.88 -6.93 9.13
N ALA A 62 8.01 -6.86 9.85
CA ALA A 62 8.93 -5.73 9.77
C ALA A 62 9.62 -5.68 8.39
N ALA A 63 10.11 -6.82 7.91
CA ALA A 63 10.72 -6.91 6.58
C ALA A 63 9.71 -6.63 5.47
N GLN A 64 8.49 -7.15 5.58
CA GLN A 64 7.43 -6.89 4.58
C GLN A 64 7.01 -5.42 4.56
N CYS A 65 6.81 -4.79 5.72
CA CYS A 65 6.49 -3.37 5.80
C CYS A 65 7.63 -2.49 5.25
N ALA A 66 8.89 -2.83 5.53
CA ALA A 66 10.05 -2.13 4.98
C ALA A 66 10.13 -2.26 3.45
N ALA A 67 9.85 -3.46 2.91
CA ALA A 67 9.77 -3.69 1.48
C ALA A 67 8.64 -2.88 0.81
N VAL A 68 7.46 -2.83 1.44
CA VAL A 68 6.33 -2.00 0.99
C VAL A 68 6.71 -0.52 0.99
N ARG A 69 7.27 -0.01 2.11
CA ARG A 69 7.67 1.40 2.23
C ARG A 69 8.65 1.81 1.14
N SER A 70 9.74 1.06 0.99
CA SER A 70 10.75 1.34 -0.04
C SER A 70 10.20 1.28 -1.47
N ARG A 71 9.33 0.30 -1.77
CA ARG A 71 8.73 0.16 -3.10
C ARG A 71 7.76 1.29 -3.42
N VAL A 72 6.93 1.69 -2.46
CA VAL A 72 5.97 2.78 -2.62
C VAL A 72 6.69 4.10 -2.83
N THR A 73 7.67 4.44 -1.99
CA THR A 73 8.48 5.65 -2.15
C THR A 73 9.10 5.70 -3.54
N ARG A 74 9.81 4.63 -3.95
CA ARG A 74 10.47 4.57 -5.26
C ARG A 74 9.49 4.76 -6.41
N ARG A 75 8.34 4.08 -6.40
CA ARG A 75 7.37 4.13 -7.52
C ARG A 75 6.65 5.46 -7.62
N VAL A 76 6.36 6.10 -6.49
CA VAL A 76 5.74 7.43 -6.47
C VAL A 76 6.74 8.48 -6.95
N GLU A 77 8.01 8.40 -6.54
CA GLU A 77 9.06 9.29 -7.05
C GLU A 77 9.26 9.10 -8.56
N GLU A 78 9.37 7.85 -9.03
CA GLU A 78 9.56 7.50 -10.44
C GLU A 78 8.42 8.00 -11.34
N TYR A 79 7.15 7.82 -10.92
CA TYR A 79 6.00 8.10 -11.80
C TYR A 79 5.29 9.42 -11.52
N ALA A 80 5.28 9.90 -10.28
CA ALA A 80 4.60 11.12 -9.90
C ALA A 80 5.54 12.32 -9.75
N GLN A 81 6.87 12.09 -9.74
CA GLN A 81 7.88 13.14 -9.48
C GLN A 81 7.57 13.93 -8.19
N MET A 82 7.06 13.23 -7.17
CA MET A 82 6.70 13.76 -5.86
C MET A 82 7.58 13.14 -4.79
N SER A 83 7.94 13.95 -3.78
CA SER A 83 8.69 13.48 -2.62
C SER A 83 7.76 12.79 -1.62
N VAL A 84 8.13 11.61 -1.13
CA VAL A 84 7.35 10.85 -0.14
C VAL A 84 8.15 10.72 1.16
N PRO A 85 8.11 11.73 2.06
CA PRO A 85 8.87 11.69 3.30
C PRO A 85 8.33 10.65 4.30
N GLU A 86 7.03 10.36 4.23
CA GLU A 86 6.32 9.55 5.21
C GLU A 86 5.36 8.57 4.52
N VAL A 87 5.45 7.30 4.94
CA VAL A 87 4.56 6.22 4.52
C VAL A 87 4.06 5.53 5.78
N ASP A 88 2.80 5.79 6.13
CA ASP A 88 2.10 5.10 7.20
C ASP A 88 1.62 3.75 6.69
N ILE A 89 1.88 2.68 7.44
CA ILE A 89 1.40 1.33 7.13
C ILE A 89 0.48 0.88 8.26
N ASP A 90 -0.77 0.58 7.90
CA ASP A 90 -1.78 0.04 8.80
C ASP A 90 -2.04 -1.43 8.43
N ILE A 91 -1.98 -2.32 9.42
CA ILE A 91 -2.21 -3.75 9.23
C ILE A 91 -3.59 -4.08 9.79
N GLU A 92 -4.59 -4.17 8.89
CA GLU A 92 -5.98 -4.36 9.30
C GLU A 92 -6.26 -5.80 9.76
N HIS A 93 -5.66 -6.79 9.08
CA HIS A 93 -5.87 -8.21 9.40
C HIS A 93 -4.58 -9.03 9.30
N LEU A 94 -4.39 -9.93 10.28
CA LEU A 94 -3.35 -10.95 10.30
C LEU A 94 -3.96 -12.33 10.06
N HIS A 95 -3.76 -12.86 8.86
CA HIS A 95 -4.30 -14.16 8.43
C HIS A 95 -3.42 -15.30 8.92
N SER A 96 -3.79 -15.93 10.04
CA SER A 96 -3.11 -17.14 10.50
C SER A 96 -3.59 -18.38 9.73
N GLY A 97 -2.66 -19.18 9.22
CA GLY A 97 -2.97 -20.51 8.65
C GLY A 97 -3.71 -21.43 9.63
N HIS A 98 -3.56 -21.19 10.94
CA HIS A 98 -4.20 -21.89 12.06
C HIS A 98 -5.69 -21.51 12.28
N THR A 99 -6.15 -20.35 11.82
CA THR A 99 -7.57 -19.95 11.95
C THR A 99 -8.44 -20.62 10.88
N ARG A 100 -7.85 -20.96 9.73
CA ARG A 100 -8.53 -21.65 8.62
C ARG A 100 -8.84 -23.13 8.93
N THR A 101 -8.06 -23.77 9.81
CA THR A 101 -8.31 -25.16 10.23
C THR A 101 -9.33 -25.30 11.36
N ALA A 102 -9.60 -24.23 12.13
CA ALA A 102 -10.63 -24.22 13.17
C ALA A 102 -12.05 -24.19 12.59
N ALA A 103 -12.29 -23.40 11.54
CA ALA A 103 -13.60 -23.29 10.88
C ALA A 103 -14.06 -24.59 10.17
N GLY A 104 -13.12 -25.51 9.87
CA GLY A 104 -13.42 -26.81 9.25
C GLY A 104 -13.78 -27.92 10.24
N ARG A 105 -13.42 -27.80 11.53
CA ARG A 105 -13.69 -28.86 12.53
C ARG A 105 -15.05 -28.73 13.21
N ASP A 106 -15.63 -27.54 13.23
CA ASP A 106 -16.90 -27.28 13.93
C ASP A 106 -18.15 -27.76 13.16
N ARG A 107 -18.00 -28.12 11.87
CA ARG A 107 -19.10 -28.68 11.05
C ARG A 107 -19.25 -30.21 11.17
N ARG A 108 -18.47 -30.90 12.00
CA ARG A 108 -18.57 -32.35 12.23
C ARG A 108 -19.10 -32.73 13.62
N LEU A 109 -19.89 -31.86 14.24
CA LEU A 109 -20.61 -32.16 15.48
C LEU A 109 -22.06 -31.69 15.36
N ARG A 110 -22.83 -32.27 14.42
CA ARG A 110 -24.29 -32.28 14.44
C ARG A 110 -24.79 -33.59 13.86
#